data_AF-B1XVK7-F1
#
_entry.id   AF-B1XVK7-F1
#
_cell.length_a   1.000
_cell.length_b   1.000
_cell.length_c   1.000
_cell.angle_alpha   90.00
_cell.angle_beta   90.00
_cell.angle_gamma   90.00
#
_symmetry.space_group_name_H-M   'P 1'
#
loop_
_entity.id
_entity.type
_entity.pdbx_description
1 polymer ?
#
loop_
_entity_poly.entity_id
_entity_poly.type
_entity_poly.pdbx_seq_one_letter_code
_entity_poly.pdbx_strand_id
1 'polypeptide(L)'
;MLISLHLSRQSIANTLASLGIEIPRNQETVYPGTCRPASLLSNSPETLGDLKKVWRIALPKNCHVEFNDLALGTQSQNLNTEVGYFVLRRNNGLFTYQLAVVVDDAEQGITHIVRGKDLLSNTARQIYLQELLGYRRPEYLHLPLVLDEYGEKLSKQTLATQIHTQDEKHSLIELRKAAKHLGLKNLPDGEGITIAEWLLAATHAWRG
;
A
#
# COMPACT_ATOMS: atom_id res chain seq x y z
N MET A 1 11.78 6.83 14.86
CA MET A 1 12.21 8.22 15.11
C MET A 1 11.98 9.07 13.87
N LEU A 2 11.22 10.16 14.00
CA LEU A 2 10.88 11.08 12.89
C LEU A 2 12.09 11.97 12.55
N ILE A 3 12.39 12.10 11.25
CA ILE A 3 13.40 13.02 10.72
C ILE A 3 12.69 14.03 9.82
N SER A 4 12.87 15.31 10.11
CA SER A 4 12.49 16.40 9.21
C SER A 4 13.65 16.74 8.27
N LEU A 5 13.42 16.74 6.95
CA LEU A 5 14.44 17.11 5.96
C LEU A 5 13.97 18.24 5.03
N HIS A 6 14.92 19.08 4.61
CA HIS A 6 14.75 20.15 3.62
C HIS A 6 15.40 19.81 2.26
N LEU A 7 15.32 18.55 1.83
CA LEU A 7 15.99 18.12 0.60
C LEU A 7 15.01 17.91 -0.54
N SER A 8 15.32 18.54 -1.67
CA SER A 8 14.58 18.35 -2.92
C SER A 8 14.82 16.94 -3.48
N ARG A 9 13.90 16.46 -4.34
CA ARG A 9 14.11 15.20 -5.09
C ARG A 9 15.40 15.22 -5.90
N GLN A 10 15.75 16.38 -6.47
CA GLN A 10 16.99 16.56 -7.23
C GLN A 10 18.23 16.39 -6.34
N SER A 11 18.20 16.94 -5.13
CA SER A 11 19.30 16.80 -4.17
C SER A 11 19.50 15.33 -3.80
N ILE A 12 18.43 14.58 -3.58
CA ILE A 12 18.47 13.14 -3.29
C ILE A 12 19.07 12.37 -4.48
N ALA A 13 18.60 12.65 -5.70
CA ALA A 13 19.10 12.00 -6.90
C ALA A 13 20.59 12.30 -7.14
N ASN A 14 21.02 13.54 -6.93
CA ASN A 14 22.43 13.93 -7.06
C ASN A 14 23.31 13.23 -6.00
N THR A 15 22.85 13.11 -4.76
CA THR A 15 23.58 12.39 -3.71
C THR A 15 23.68 10.90 -4.05
N LEU A 16 22.61 10.28 -4.53
CA LEU A 16 22.63 8.88 -4.96
C LEU A 16 23.58 8.65 -6.14
N ALA A 17 23.55 9.53 -7.15
CA ALA A 17 24.48 9.50 -8.26
C ALA A 17 25.95 9.65 -7.79
N SER A 18 26.22 10.53 -6.83
CA SER A 18 27.56 10.70 -6.26
C SER A 18 28.07 9.49 -5.48
N LEU A 19 27.16 8.61 -5.05
CA LEU A 19 27.48 7.34 -4.40
C LEU A 19 27.51 6.16 -5.38
N GLY A 20 27.39 6.42 -6.69
CA GLY A 20 27.37 5.38 -7.72
C GLY A 20 26.06 4.58 -7.76
N ILE A 21 24.99 5.07 -7.15
CA ILE A 21 23.68 4.41 -7.13
C ILE A 21 22.84 4.96 -8.28
N GLU A 22 22.67 4.17 -9.33
CA GLU A 22 21.75 4.48 -10.43
C GLU A 22 20.29 4.23 -10.01
N ILE A 23 19.42 5.21 -10.27
CA ILE A 23 17.98 5.10 -10.00
C ILE A 23 17.31 4.70 -11.32
N PRO A 24 16.68 3.51 -11.42
CA PRO A 24 15.92 3.14 -12.60
C PRO A 24 14.78 4.13 -12.86
N ARG A 25 14.53 4.47 -14.13
CA ARG A 25 13.33 5.25 -14.49
C ARG A 25 12.07 4.52 -13.98
N ASN A 26 11.16 5.27 -13.37
CA ASN A 26 9.88 4.80 -12.81
C ASN A 26 9.94 3.94 -11.52
N GLN A 27 11.05 3.88 -10.79
CA GLN A 27 11.09 3.23 -9.47
C GLN A 27 11.09 4.24 -8.30
N GLU A 28 10.53 3.85 -7.15
CA GLU A 28 10.64 4.64 -5.92
C GLU A 28 12.12 4.76 -5.52
N THR A 29 12.60 5.99 -5.42
CA THR A 29 13.98 6.25 -5.00
C THR A 29 14.16 5.86 -3.53
N VAL A 30 14.91 4.79 -3.27
CA VAL A 30 15.32 4.39 -1.91
C VAL A 30 16.20 5.48 -1.34
N TYR A 31 15.70 6.20 -0.33
CA TYR A 31 16.48 7.24 0.32
C TYR A 31 17.50 6.60 1.29
N PRO A 32 18.82 6.79 1.06
CA PRO A 32 19.88 6.04 1.74
C PRO A 32 20.19 6.56 3.14
N GLY A 33 19.46 7.57 3.64
CA GLY A 33 19.70 8.18 4.96
C GLY A 33 20.91 9.14 4.99
N THR A 34 21.47 9.48 3.82
CA THR A 34 22.73 10.25 3.67
C THR A 34 22.70 11.68 4.17
N CYS A 35 21.51 12.23 4.45
CA CYS A 35 21.39 13.56 5.04
C CYS A 35 20.66 13.53 6.38
N ARG A 36 20.71 12.38 7.07
CA ARG A 36 20.34 12.30 8.48
C ARG A 36 21.26 13.25 9.27
N PRO A 37 20.72 14.22 10.02
CA PRO A 37 21.54 15.09 10.87
C PRO A 37 22.36 14.26 11.86
N ALA A 38 23.63 14.63 12.08
CA ALA A 38 24.55 13.95 12.99
C ALA A 38 24.11 14.07 14.46
N SER A 39 23.49 15.19 14.83
CA SER A 39 22.69 15.34 16.05
C SER A 39 21.23 15.44 15.65
N LEU A 40 20.38 14.65 16.31
CA LEU A 40 18.94 14.84 16.22
C LEU A 40 18.68 16.20 16.82
N LEU A 41 18.35 17.19 16.00
CA LEU A 41 17.76 18.43 16.48
C LEU A 41 16.65 18.01 17.44
N SER A 42 16.75 18.44 18.70
CA SER A 42 15.72 18.21 19.70
C SER A 42 14.40 18.63 19.06
N ASN A 43 13.55 17.65 18.74
CA ASN A 43 12.27 17.88 18.09
C ASN A 43 11.36 18.56 19.13
N SER A 44 11.55 19.86 19.36
CA SER A 44 10.60 20.65 20.13
C SER A 44 9.29 20.69 19.34
N PRO A 45 8.12 20.63 20.00
CA PRO A 45 6.82 20.72 19.32
C PRO A 45 6.73 21.91 18.34
N GLU A 46 7.41 23.01 18.65
CA GLU A 46 7.53 24.22 17.82
C GLU A 46 8.20 23.96 16.46
N THR A 47 9.19 23.07 16.39
CA THR A 47 9.88 22.74 15.12
C THR A 47 9.12 21.78 14.22
N LEU A 48 8.17 21.01 14.76
CA LEU A 48 7.23 20.15 14.01
C LEU A 48 6.10 20.95 13.35
N GLY A 49 5.74 22.11 13.90
CA GLY A 49 4.66 22.96 13.40
C GLY A 49 4.95 23.63 12.04
N ASP A 50 6.21 23.67 11.61
CA ASP A 50 6.59 24.28 10.32
C ASP A 50 6.09 23.43 9.13
N LEU A 51 5.01 23.94 8.51
CA LEU A 51 4.28 23.30 7.41
C LEU A 51 5.15 23.01 6.17
N LYS A 52 6.33 23.63 6.05
CA LYS A 52 7.23 23.48 4.89
C LYS A 52 8.18 22.27 4.99
N LYS A 53 8.14 21.50 6.08
CA LYS A 53 9.06 20.39 6.33
C LYS A 53 8.51 19.05 5.85
N VAL A 54 9.35 18.26 5.17
CA VAL A 54 9.05 16.87 4.82
C VAL A 54 9.39 16.00 6.01
N TRP A 55 8.44 15.21 6.49
CA TRP A 55 8.69 14.22 7.53
C TRP A 55 9.00 12.88 6.88
N ARG A 56 10.14 12.30 7.26
CA ARG A 56 10.50 10.93 6.93
C ARG A 56 10.68 10.13 8.19
N ILE A 57 10.50 8.83 8.08
CA ILE A 57 10.79 7.93 9.19
C ILE A 57 12.19 7.34 9.06
N ALA A 58 12.98 7.44 10.13
CA ALA A 58 14.25 6.75 10.21
C ALA A 58 14.01 5.26 10.45
N LEU A 59 14.76 4.44 9.72
CA LEU A 59 14.83 2.99 9.93
C LEU A 59 16.09 2.65 10.75
N PRO A 60 16.01 1.69 11.69
CA PRO A 60 17.19 1.07 12.27
C PRO A 60 18.00 0.34 11.19
N LYS A 61 19.23 -0.07 11.50
CA LYS A 61 20.01 -0.94 10.62
C LYS A 61 19.34 -2.31 10.56
N ASN A 62 19.39 -2.96 9.40
CA ASN A 62 18.82 -4.29 9.15
C ASN A 62 17.33 -4.40 9.54
N CYS A 63 16.56 -3.35 9.23
CA CYS A 63 15.12 -3.28 9.45
C CYS A 63 14.41 -4.23 8.48
N HIS A 64 14.16 -5.43 8.97
CA HIS A 64 13.51 -6.50 8.24
C HIS A 64 12.09 -6.70 8.81
N VAL A 65 11.10 -6.86 7.93
CA VAL A 65 9.72 -7.15 8.31
C VAL A 65 9.25 -8.39 7.57
N GLU A 66 8.78 -9.38 8.33
CA GLU A 66 8.14 -10.59 7.81
C GLU A 66 6.65 -10.59 8.15
N PHE A 67 5.83 -11.11 7.24
CA PHE A 67 4.40 -11.27 7.44
C PHE A 67 3.83 -12.47 6.70
N ASN A 68 2.78 -13.05 7.24
CA ASN A 68 2.00 -14.03 6.49
C ASN A 68 0.85 -13.30 5.79
N ASP A 69 0.79 -13.41 4.46
CA ASP A 69 -0.38 -13.06 3.69
C ASP A 69 -1.28 -14.29 3.57
N LEU A 70 -2.59 -14.13 3.78
CA LEU A 70 -3.55 -15.23 3.74
C LEU A 70 -3.67 -15.85 2.33
N ALA A 71 -3.45 -15.08 1.26
CA ALA A 71 -3.49 -15.59 -0.11
C ALA A 71 -2.10 -15.95 -0.67
N LEU A 72 -1.06 -15.19 -0.30
CA LEU A 72 0.28 -15.31 -0.89
C LEU A 72 1.29 -16.05 0.00
N GLY A 73 0.92 -16.41 1.23
CA GLY A 73 1.79 -17.04 2.21
C GLY A 73 2.84 -16.07 2.78
N THR A 74 3.94 -16.62 3.28
CA THR A 74 5.00 -15.82 3.93
C THR A 74 5.67 -14.84 2.97
N GLN A 75 5.67 -13.58 3.37
CA GLN A 75 6.30 -12.45 2.71
C GLN A 75 7.38 -11.86 3.62
N SER A 76 8.41 -11.28 3.02
CA SER A 76 9.58 -10.75 3.72
C SER A 76 10.10 -9.53 2.95
N GLN A 77 10.47 -8.47 3.66
CA GLN A 77 11.04 -7.27 3.07
C GLN A 77 12.11 -6.65 3.96
N ASN A 78 13.25 -6.30 3.38
CA ASN A 78 14.28 -5.47 4.01
C ASN A 78 14.01 -3.99 3.69
N LEU A 79 13.48 -3.26 4.67
CA LEU A 79 13.09 -1.86 4.51
C LEU A 79 14.29 -0.95 4.26
N ASN A 80 15.51 -1.29 4.69
CA ASN A 80 16.67 -0.44 4.41
C ASN A 80 17.05 -0.44 2.93
N THR A 81 16.99 -1.60 2.28
CA THR A 81 17.44 -1.77 0.90
C THR A 81 16.33 -1.61 -0.12
N GLU A 82 15.08 -1.92 0.25
CA GLU A 82 13.95 -1.92 -0.71
C GLU A 82 13.06 -0.69 -0.60
N VAL A 83 13.10 0.05 0.51
CA VAL A 83 12.20 1.20 0.76
C VAL A 83 12.99 2.46 1.12
N GLY A 84 13.95 2.35 2.05
CA GLY A 84 14.67 3.47 2.63
C GLY A 84 13.79 4.33 3.54
N TYR A 85 14.28 5.50 3.95
CA TYR A 85 13.49 6.38 4.81
C TYR A 85 12.33 6.98 4.01
N PHE A 86 11.12 6.45 4.22
CA PHE A 86 9.94 6.87 3.47
C PHE A 86 9.25 8.07 4.11
N VAL A 87 8.49 8.80 3.28
CA VAL A 87 7.83 10.05 3.66
C VAL A 87 6.53 9.76 4.41
N LEU A 88 6.32 10.43 5.54
CA LEU A 88 5.08 10.43 6.32
C LEU A 88 4.27 11.71 6.12
N ARG A 89 4.93 12.84 5.88
CA ARG A 89 4.30 14.13 5.61
C ARG A 89 5.07 14.88 4.54
N ARG A 90 4.36 15.40 3.54
CA ARG A 90 4.93 16.19 2.44
C ARG A 90 5.13 17.64 2.87
N ASN A 91 5.92 18.39 2.11
CA ASN A 91 6.21 19.82 2.35
C ASN A 91 4.99 20.75 2.14
N ASN A 92 3.89 20.23 1.60
CA ASN A 92 2.61 20.94 1.50
C ASN A 92 1.69 20.62 2.69
N GLY A 93 2.22 19.99 3.75
CA GLY A 93 1.49 19.66 4.96
C GLY A 93 0.67 18.37 4.91
N LEU A 94 0.44 17.78 3.73
CA LEU A 94 -0.37 16.57 3.58
C LEU A 94 0.38 15.33 4.08
N PHE A 95 -0.31 14.51 4.87
CA PHE A 95 0.17 13.18 5.26
C PHE A 95 0.14 12.22 4.07
N THR A 96 1.08 11.29 4.04
CA THR A 96 1.11 10.26 3.01
C THR A 96 0.15 9.13 3.35
N TYR A 97 -0.22 8.38 2.31
CA TYR A 97 -1.00 7.15 2.45
C TYR A 97 -0.43 6.21 3.52
N GLN A 98 0.91 6.14 3.65
CA GLN A 98 1.57 5.24 4.60
C GLN A 98 1.21 5.53 6.05
N LEU A 99 1.13 6.81 6.44
CA LEU A 99 0.75 7.18 7.80
C LEU A 99 -0.77 7.20 7.97
N ALA A 100 -1.49 7.80 7.01
CA ALA A 100 -2.94 7.96 7.10
C ALA A 100 -3.65 6.61 7.30
N VAL A 101 -3.37 5.63 6.43
CA VAL A 101 -4.04 4.33 6.50
C VAL A 101 -3.75 3.57 7.80
N VAL A 102 -2.52 3.66 8.31
CA VAL A 102 -2.14 2.98 9.55
C VAL A 102 -2.87 3.54 10.76
N VAL A 103 -3.07 4.86 10.80
CA VAL A 103 -3.81 5.51 11.89
C VAL A 103 -5.30 5.24 11.76
N ASP A 104 -5.86 5.42 10.56
CA ASP A 104 -7.29 5.23 10.31
C ASP A 104 -7.71 3.77 10.59
N ASP A 105 -6.95 2.78 10.11
CA ASP A 105 -7.22 1.36 10.35
C ASP A 105 -7.20 1.03 11.86
N ALA A 106 -6.26 1.62 12.60
CA ALA A 106 -6.14 1.40 14.04
C ALA A 106 -7.30 2.06 14.81
N GLU A 107 -7.68 3.29 14.47
CA GLU A 107 -8.81 4.00 15.08
C GLU A 107 -10.14 3.30 14.79
N GLN A 108 -10.29 2.73 13.60
CA GLN A 108 -11.48 1.98 13.19
C GLN A 108 -11.49 0.52 13.69
N GLY A 109 -10.41 0.06 14.33
CA GLY A 109 -10.31 -1.31 14.84
C GLY A 109 -10.30 -2.38 13.74
N ILE A 110 -9.72 -2.07 12.57
CA ILE A 110 -9.63 -3.01 11.45
C ILE A 110 -8.76 -4.21 11.85
N THR A 111 -9.31 -5.41 11.67
CA THR A 111 -8.64 -6.67 12.00
C THR A 111 -8.08 -7.40 10.79
N HIS A 112 -8.67 -7.18 9.61
CA HIS A 112 -8.29 -7.82 8.35
C HIS A 112 -8.24 -6.77 7.25
N ILE A 113 -7.11 -6.68 6.57
CA ILE A 113 -6.90 -5.80 5.42
C ILE A 113 -6.93 -6.67 4.16
N VAL A 114 -8.02 -6.56 3.41
CA VAL A 114 -8.20 -7.21 2.11
C VAL A 114 -8.08 -6.16 1.01
N ARG A 115 -7.04 -6.25 0.16
CA ARG A 115 -6.76 -5.23 -0.87
C ARG A 115 -6.04 -5.82 -2.08
N GLY A 116 -5.87 -5.06 -3.16
CA GLY A 116 -5.17 -5.52 -4.37
C GLY A 116 -3.67 -5.76 -4.13
N LYS A 117 -3.09 -6.76 -4.82
CA LYS A 117 -1.67 -7.13 -4.77
C LYS A 117 -0.71 -6.00 -5.18
N ASP A 118 -1.19 -4.98 -5.86
CA ASP A 118 -0.38 -3.80 -6.18
C ASP A 118 0.03 -2.98 -4.95
N LEU A 119 -0.65 -3.17 -3.81
CA LEU A 119 -0.29 -2.56 -2.54
C LEU A 119 0.58 -3.45 -1.65
N LEU A 120 0.97 -4.65 -2.12
CA LEU A 120 1.74 -5.62 -1.33
C LEU A 120 3.05 -5.04 -0.80
N SER A 121 3.79 -4.30 -1.63
CA SER A 121 5.07 -3.66 -1.28
C SER A 121 4.95 -2.53 -0.24
N ASN A 122 3.72 -2.09 0.07
CA ASN A 122 3.48 -1.13 1.16
C ASN A 122 3.25 -1.83 2.51
N THR A 123 3.00 -3.14 2.52
CA THR A 123 2.57 -3.85 3.73
C THR A 123 3.65 -3.85 4.80
N ALA A 124 4.89 -4.20 4.44
CA ALA A 124 5.99 -4.24 5.41
C ALA A 124 6.28 -2.87 6.05
N ARG A 125 6.27 -1.78 5.27
CA ARG A 125 6.47 -0.42 5.81
C ARG A 125 5.30 0.04 6.68
N GLN A 126 4.08 -0.41 6.40
CA GLN A 126 2.89 -0.13 7.22
C GLN A 126 2.90 -0.93 8.52
N ILE A 127 3.28 -2.22 8.48
CA ILE A 127 3.49 -3.04 9.68
C ILE A 127 4.53 -2.40 10.60
N TYR A 128 5.67 -1.95 10.04
CA TYR A 128 6.69 -1.26 10.82
C TYR A 128 6.14 0.03 11.49
N LEU A 129 5.27 0.78 10.81
CA LEU A 129 4.61 1.94 11.42
C LEU A 129 3.64 1.54 12.54
N GLN A 130 2.84 0.50 12.33
CA GLN A 130 1.92 -0.02 13.35
C GLN A 130 2.68 -0.42 14.62
N GLU A 131 3.77 -1.18 14.47
CA GLU A 131 4.63 -1.61 15.58
C GLU A 131 5.23 -0.42 16.34
N LEU A 132 5.74 0.59 15.61
CA LEU A 132 6.28 1.80 16.24
C LEU A 132 5.24 2.65 16.96
N LEU A 133 4.00 2.64 16.49
CA LEU A 133 2.88 3.37 17.11
C LEU A 133 2.20 2.55 18.21
N GLY A 134 2.60 1.30 18.42
CA GLY A 134 1.99 0.40 19.41
C GLY A 134 0.60 -0.10 19.00
N TYR A 135 0.27 -0.06 17.71
CA TYR A 135 -1.01 -0.53 17.19
C TYR A 135 -1.02 -2.04 17.00
N ARG A 136 -2.22 -2.63 17.11
CA ARG A 136 -2.42 -4.03 16.77
C ARG A 136 -2.19 -4.23 15.28
N ARG A 137 -1.45 -5.29 14.95
CA ARG A 137 -1.24 -5.72 13.58
C ARG A 137 -2.46 -6.50 13.06
N PRO A 138 -3.07 -6.08 11.94
CA PRO A 138 -4.15 -6.83 11.29
C PRO A 138 -3.60 -8.01 10.48
N GLU A 139 -4.50 -8.90 10.08
CA GLU A 139 -4.22 -9.93 9.07
C GLU A 139 -4.31 -9.32 7.67
N TYR A 140 -3.51 -9.84 6.73
CA TYR A 140 -3.42 -9.29 5.37
C TYR A 140 -3.81 -10.35 4.34
N LEU A 141 -4.61 -9.95 3.35
CA LEU A 141 -4.92 -10.75 2.16
C LEU A 141 -4.81 -9.87 0.92
N HIS A 142 -3.94 -10.24 0.00
CA HIS A 142 -3.75 -9.50 -1.25
C HIS A 142 -4.42 -10.20 -2.45
N LEU A 143 -5.46 -9.56 -3.00
CA LEU A 143 -6.23 -10.04 -4.14
C LEU A 143 -5.42 -9.96 -5.46
N PRO A 144 -5.60 -10.93 -6.38
CA PRO A 144 -4.89 -10.94 -7.65
C PRO A 144 -5.23 -9.71 -8.51
N LEU A 145 -4.24 -9.20 -9.24
CA LEU A 145 -4.43 -8.11 -10.19
C LEU A 145 -5.30 -8.57 -11.36
N VAL A 146 -6.18 -7.70 -11.84
CA VAL A 146 -6.84 -7.89 -13.13
C VAL A 146 -5.86 -7.46 -14.22
N LEU A 147 -5.53 -8.40 -15.11
CA LEU A 147 -4.61 -8.20 -16.22
C LEU A 147 -5.38 -8.22 -17.54
N ASP A 148 -4.84 -7.57 -18.56
CA ASP A 148 -5.35 -7.67 -19.92
C ASP A 148 -4.88 -8.95 -20.63
N GLU A 149 -5.24 -9.09 -21.91
CA GLU A 149 -4.86 -10.24 -22.74
C GLU A 149 -3.35 -10.38 -22.97
N TYR A 150 -2.58 -9.31 -22.74
CA TYR A 150 -1.12 -9.27 -22.85
C TYR A 150 -0.42 -9.45 -21.49
N GLY A 151 -1.19 -9.62 -20.41
CA GLY A 151 -0.67 -9.76 -19.05
C GLY A 151 -0.31 -8.42 -18.39
N GLU A 152 -0.65 -7.29 -19.02
CA GLU A 152 -0.41 -5.96 -18.47
C GLU A 152 -1.51 -5.58 -17.46
N LYS A 153 -1.14 -4.79 -16.45
CA LYS A 153 -2.10 -4.36 -15.43
C LYS A 153 -3.18 -3.48 -16.07
N LEU A 154 -4.46 -3.84 -15.91
CA LEU A 154 -5.54 -2.94 -16.25
C LEU A 154 -5.45 -1.70 -15.35
N SER A 155 -5.24 -0.56 -15.98
CA SER A 155 -5.07 0.74 -15.33
C SER A 155 -5.94 1.76 -16.07
N LYS A 156 -6.24 2.88 -15.42
CA LYS A 156 -6.92 4.01 -16.09
C LYS A 156 -6.14 4.55 -17.30
N GLN A 157 -4.84 4.24 -17.42
CA GLN A 157 -4.02 4.59 -18.58
C GLN A 157 -4.12 3.56 -19.71
N THR A 158 -4.50 2.31 -19.43
CA THR A 158 -4.62 1.20 -20.40
C THR A 158 -6.08 0.96 -20.82
N LEU A 159 -6.91 2.01 -20.92
CA LEU A 159 -8.30 1.93 -21.39
C LEU A 159 -9.16 0.90 -20.63
N ALA A 160 -8.94 0.73 -19.32
CA ALA A 160 -9.76 -0.16 -18.50
C ALA A 160 -11.25 0.12 -18.71
N THR A 161 -11.98 -0.89 -19.17
CA THR A 161 -13.41 -0.79 -19.49
C THR A 161 -14.19 -0.39 -18.24
N GLN A 162 -15.15 0.52 -18.40
CA GLN A 162 -16.00 0.97 -17.30
C GLN A 162 -16.80 -0.21 -16.73
N ILE A 163 -16.94 -0.24 -15.40
CA ILE A 163 -17.85 -1.19 -14.74
C ILE A 163 -19.28 -0.75 -15.04
N HIS A 164 -20.04 -1.63 -15.70
CA HIS A 164 -21.42 -1.37 -16.09
C HIS A 164 -22.38 -1.70 -14.94
N THR A 165 -22.90 -0.67 -14.29
CA THR A 165 -23.84 -0.80 -13.16
C THR A 165 -25.16 -0.07 -13.38
N GLN A 166 -25.55 0.13 -14.64
CA GLN A 166 -26.76 0.88 -15.01
C GLN A 166 -28.07 0.20 -14.59
N ASP A 167 -28.06 -1.13 -14.47
CA ASP A 167 -29.20 -1.92 -14.00
C ASP A 167 -28.71 -3.22 -13.35
N GLU A 168 -29.62 -3.93 -12.68
CA GLU A 168 -29.30 -5.14 -11.93
C GLU A 168 -28.69 -6.24 -12.80
N LYS A 169 -29.16 -6.38 -14.05
CA LYS A 169 -28.68 -7.39 -14.99
C LYS A 169 -27.22 -7.13 -15.35
N HIS A 170 -26.85 -5.90 -15.65
CA HIS A 170 -25.47 -5.53 -15.95
C HIS A 170 -24.57 -5.63 -14.72
N SER A 171 -25.03 -5.17 -13.56
CA SER A 171 -24.29 -5.36 -12.29
C SER A 171 -24.02 -6.83 -11.99
N LEU A 172 -24.99 -7.71 -12.22
CA LEU A 172 -24.81 -9.15 -12.02
C LEU A 172 -23.79 -9.76 -12.99
N ILE A 173 -23.73 -9.27 -14.23
CA ILE A 173 -22.70 -9.67 -15.20
C ILE A 173 -21.31 -9.27 -14.69
N GLU A 174 -21.13 -8.04 -14.20
CA GLU A 174 -19.84 -7.57 -13.66
C GLU A 174 -19.43 -8.32 -12.39
N LEU A 175 -20.38 -8.61 -11.49
CA LEU A 175 -20.15 -9.44 -10.31
C LEU A 175 -19.70 -10.85 -10.69
N ARG A 176 -20.33 -11.47 -11.69
CA ARG A 176 -19.92 -12.80 -12.20
C ARG A 176 -18.52 -12.79 -12.79
N LYS A 177 -18.12 -11.72 -13.50
CA LYS A 177 -16.74 -11.53 -13.98
C LYS A 177 -15.76 -11.46 -12.81
N ALA A 178 -16.07 -10.66 -11.78
CA ALA A 178 -15.26 -10.54 -10.58
C ALA A 178 -15.12 -11.87 -9.82
N ALA A 179 -16.20 -12.62 -9.63
CA ALA A 179 -16.15 -13.94 -9.00
C ALA A 179 -15.27 -14.92 -9.77
N LYS A 180 -15.37 -14.95 -11.11
CA LYS A 180 -14.50 -15.77 -11.94
C LYS A 180 -13.03 -15.40 -11.76
N HIS A 181 -12.73 -14.10 -11.74
CA HIS A 181 -11.37 -13.59 -11.50
C HIS A 181 -10.84 -13.97 -10.11
N LEU A 182 -11.70 -13.94 -9.10
CA LEU A 182 -11.39 -14.36 -7.73
C LEU A 182 -11.36 -15.89 -7.55
N GLY A 183 -11.64 -16.66 -8.59
CA GLY A 183 -11.65 -18.13 -8.53
C GLY A 183 -12.82 -18.73 -7.74
N LEU A 184 -13.88 -17.96 -7.48
CA LEU A 184 -15.09 -18.46 -6.82
C LEU A 184 -15.81 -19.48 -7.70
N LYS A 185 -16.26 -20.57 -7.10
CA LYS A 185 -16.89 -21.71 -7.78
C LYS A 185 -18.29 -21.97 -7.21
N ASN A 186 -19.10 -22.70 -7.98
CA ASN A 186 -20.44 -23.13 -7.59
C ASN A 186 -21.40 -21.97 -7.27
N LEU A 187 -21.28 -20.85 -8.00
CA LEU A 187 -22.19 -19.72 -7.87
C LEU A 187 -23.41 -19.88 -8.78
N PRO A 188 -24.59 -19.38 -8.36
CA PRO A 188 -25.79 -19.43 -9.19
C PRO A 188 -25.62 -18.63 -10.50
N ASP A 189 -26.13 -19.18 -11.60
CA ASP A 189 -26.07 -18.60 -12.95
C ASP A 189 -27.45 -18.24 -13.54
N GLY A 190 -28.55 -18.60 -12.87
CA GLY A 190 -29.92 -18.34 -13.30
C GLY A 190 -30.24 -16.86 -13.55
N GLU A 191 -31.16 -16.60 -14.49
CA GLU A 191 -31.55 -15.23 -14.90
C GLU A 191 -32.44 -14.50 -13.89
N GLY A 192 -33.10 -15.22 -12.99
CA GLY A 192 -34.01 -14.66 -11.98
C GLY A 192 -33.37 -14.38 -10.62
N ILE A 193 -32.06 -14.56 -10.46
CA ILE A 193 -31.39 -14.33 -9.17
C ILE A 193 -31.17 -12.84 -8.92
N THR A 194 -31.51 -12.38 -7.73
CA THR A 194 -31.23 -11.02 -7.29
C THR A 194 -29.75 -10.84 -6.97
N ILE A 195 -29.25 -9.60 -6.99
CA ILE A 195 -27.88 -9.30 -6.56
C ILE A 195 -27.63 -9.75 -5.12
N ALA A 196 -28.61 -9.56 -4.23
CA ALA A 196 -28.48 -9.93 -2.83
C ALA A 196 -28.32 -11.45 -2.63
N GLU A 197 -29.16 -12.25 -3.29
CA GLU A 197 -29.05 -13.72 -3.26
C GLU A 197 -27.72 -14.19 -3.86
N TRP A 198 -27.29 -13.55 -4.96
CA TRP A 198 -26.02 -13.90 -5.60
C TRP A 198 -24.82 -13.56 -4.71
N LEU A 199 -24.81 -12.39 -4.06
CA LEU A 199 -23.76 -11.99 -3.12
C LEU A 199 -23.72 -12.91 -1.90
N LEU A 200 -24.88 -13.31 -1.37
CA LEU A 200 -24.96 -14.27 -0.27
C LEU A 200 -24.32 -15.61 -0.65
N ALA A 201 -24.64 -16.13 -1.84
CA ALA A 201 -24.00 -17.33 -2.36
C ALA A 201 -22.48 -17.16 -2.54
N ALA A 202 -22.03 -15.99 -3.03
CA ALA A 202 -20.62 -15.66 -3.16
C ALA A 202 -19.88 -15.61 -1.81
N THR A 203 -20.50 -15.06 -0.77
CA THR A 203 -19.97 -15.08 0.60
C THR A 203 -19.81 -16.50 1.12
N HIS A 204 -20.78 -17.39 0.88
CA HIS A 204 -20.65 -18.80 1.28
C HIS A 204 -19.62 -19.59 0.46
N ALA A 205 -19.41 -19.21 -0.80
CA ALA A 205 -18.39 -19.81 -1.66
C ALA A 205 -16.97 -19.33 -1.34
N TRP A 206 -16.84 -18.19 -0.64
CA TRP A 206 -15.54 -17.64 -0.27
C TRP A 206 -14.79 -18.59 0.67
N ARG A 207 -13.61 -19.01 0.23
CA ARG A 207 -12.63 -19.74 1.03
C ARG A 207 -11.40 -18.86 1.11
N GLY A 208 -11.37 -18.03 2.15
CA GLY A 208 -10.22 -17.19 2.48
C GLY A 208 -9.03 -18.00 2.97
#